data_AF-A0A8S3JSC9-F1
#
_entry.id   AF-A0A8S3JSC9-F1
#
_cell.length_a   1.000
_cell.length_b   1.000
_cell.length_c   1.000
_cell.angle_alpha   90.00
_cell.angle_beta   90.00
_cell.angle_gamma   90.00
#
_symmetry.space_group_name_H-M   'P 1'
#
loop_
_entity.id
_entity.type
_entity.pdbx_description
1 polymer ?
#
loop_
_entity_poly.entity_id
_entity_poly.type
_entity_poly.pdbx_seq_one_letter_code
_entity_poly.pdbx_strand_id
1 'polypeptide(L)'
;MPGKRDTIVVNDNGQKTTYQKRILLYTIREAYELFLAENPGISLGRTVFADVRPKYVVVKSSMAHRVCVCIYHENVNLLLNSLCKHVNGSVCSDLHSFTSALVCDESNYD
;
A
#
# COMPACT_ATOMS: atom_id res chain seq x y z
N MET A 1 -2.80 1.26 0.88
CA MET A 1 -2.20 0.00 1.39
C MET A 1 -2.69 -1.18 0.56
N PRO A 2 -2.00 -2.34 0.51
CA PRO A 2 -2.45 -3.48 -0.28
C PRO A 2 -3.81 -3.98 0.21
N GLY A 3 -4.81 -3.98 -0.66
CA GLY A 3 -6.13 -4.54 -0.37
C GLY A 3 -6.09 -6.07 -0.32
N LYS A 4 -7.21 -6.69 0.05
CA LYS A 4 -7.35 -8.17 0.05
C LYS A 4 -7.10 -8.80 -1.33
N ARG A 5 -7.36 -8.04 -2.40
CA ARG A 5 -7.16 -8.46 -3.80
C ARG A 5 -5.73 -8.27 -4.29
N ASP A 6 -4.89 -7.53 -3.56
CA ASP A 6 -3.48 -7.32 -3.92
C ASP A 6 -2.65 -8.51 -3.46
N THR A 7 -2.63 -9.54 -4.29
CA THR A 7 -1.88 -10.78 -4.05
C THR A 7 -0.73 -10.95 -5.03
N ILE A 8 0.19 -11.85 -4.68
CA ILE A 8 1.31 -12.27 -5.51
C ILE A 8 1.47 -13.78 -5.39
N VAL A 9 1.62 -14.45 -6.53
CA VAL A 9 1.90 -15.88 -6.57
C VAL A 9 3.42 -16.05 -6.49
N VAL A 10 3.88 -16.77 -5.48
CA VAL A 10 5.29 -17.07 -5.25
C VAL A 10 5.48 -18.57 -5.36
N ASN A 11 6.55 -19.00 -6.03
CA ASN A 11 7.02 -20.36 -5.94
C ASN A 11 7.79 -20.52 -4.64
N ASP A 12 7.22 -21.27 -3.71
CA ASP A 12 7.75 -21.58 -2.39
C ASP A 12 8.04 -23.08 -2.33
N ASN A 13 9.32 -23.44 -2.39
CA ASN A 13 9.78 -24.83 -2.37
C ASN A 13 9.11 -25.76 -3.40
N GLY A 14 8.85 -25.26 -4.62
CA GLY A 14 8.23 -26.02 -5.71
C GLY A 14 6.70 -25.92 -5.73
N GLN A 15 6.07 -25.35 -4.70
CA GLN A 15 4.63 -25.11 -4.64
C GLN A 15 4.30 -23.67 -5.01
N LYS A 16 3.33 -23.48 -5.90
CA LYS A 16 2.78 -22.15 -6.18
C LYS A 16 1.83 -21.75 -5.05
N THR A 17 2.24 -20.79 -4.24
CA THR A 17 1.45 -20.28 -3.11
C THR A 17 1.09 -18.81 -3.34
N THR A 18 -0.16 -18.46 -3.05
CA THR A 18 -0.65 -17.08 -3.17
C THR A 18 -0.50 -16.36 -1.83
N TYR A 19 0.27 -15.28 -1.82
CA TYR A 19 0.48 -14.43 -0.65
C TYR A 19 -0.15 -13.06 -0.86
N GLN A 20 -0.63 -12.43 0.22
CA GLN A 20 -0.99 -11.02 0.19
C GLN A 20 0.28 -10.17 0.10
N LYS A 21 0.29 -9.17 -0.79
CA LYS A 21 1.41 -8.23 -0.88
C LYS A 21 1.55 -7.45 0.43
N ARG A 22 2.77 -7.29 0.91
CA ARG A 22 3.11 -6.42 2.03
C ARG A 22 4.04 -5.32 1.56
N ILE A 23 3.73 -4.07 1.86
CA ILE A 23 4.60 -2.94 1.51
C ILE A 23 5.62 -2.77 2.63
N LEU A 24 6.89 -2.79 2.28
CA LEU A 24 7.94 -2.32 3.17
C LEU A 24 7.89 -0.80 3.22
N LEU A 25 7.46 -0.26 4.37
CA LEU A 25 7.32 1.18 4.58
C LEU A 25 8.69 1.87 4.71
N TYR A 26 9.64 1.18 5.31
CA TYR A 26 11.04 1.58 5.35
C TYR A 26 11.72 1.37 4.00
N THR A 27 12.72 2.17 3.71
CA THR A 27 13.71 1.85 2.68
C THR A 27 14.49 0.59 3.10
N ILE A 28 15.08 -0.10 2.13
CA ILE A 28 15.94 -1.26 2.41
C ILE A 28 17.12 -0.87 3.32
N ARG A 29 17.62 0.37 3.20
CA ARG A 29 18.68 0.89 4.06
C ARG A 29 18.22 1.02 5.52
N GLU A 30 17.09 1.70 5.76
CA GLU A 30 16.56 1.88 7.12
C GLU A 30 16.22 0.53 7.77
N ALA A 31 15.61 -0.39 7.02
CA ALA A 31 15.32 -1.73 7.51
C ALA A 31 16.58 -2.53 7.87
N TYR A 32 17.67 -2.36 7.09
CA TYR A 32 18.95 -2.99 7.35
C TYR A 32 19.64 -2.43 8.60
N GLU A 33 19.60 -1.10 8.79
CA GLU A 33 20.15 -0.44 9.98
C GLU A 33 19.43 -0.89 11.26
N LEU A 34 18.09 -0.99 11.22
CA LEU A 34 17.28 -1.56 12.31
C LEU A 34 17.66 -3.02 12.59
N PHE A 35 17.82 -3.83 11.53
CA PHE A 35 18.22 -5.23 11.67
C PHE A 35 19.57 -5.38 12.40
N LEU A 36 20.58 -4.58 12.04
CA LEU A 36 21.88 -4.62 12.72
C LEU A 36 21.81 -4.16 14.18
N ALA A 37 20.99 -3.14 14.47
CA ALA A 37 20.79 -2.66 15.83
C ALA A 37 20.12 -3.72 16.73
N GLU A 38 19.15 -4.46 16.18
CA GLU A 38 18.45 -5.55 16.88
C GLU A 38 19.29 -6.84 16.96
N ASN A 39 20.25 -7.02 16.04
CA ASN A 39 21.05 -8.24 15.91
C ASN A 39 22.56 -7.94 15.84
N PRO A 40 23.17 -7.40 16.91
CA PRO A 40 24.56 -6.91 16.88
C PRO A 40 25.62 -8.00 16.62
N GLY A 41 25.28 -9.28 16.78
CA GLY A 41 26.18 -10.41 16.51
C GLY A 41 26.09 -10.96 15.08
N ILE A 42 25.17 -10.48 14.25
CA ILE A 42 24.99 -11.01 12.89
C ILE A 42 25.73 -10.14 11.88
N SER A 43 26.73 -10.72 11.23
CA SER A 43 27.41 -10.11 10.08
C SER A 43 26.74 -10.52 8.78
N LEU A 44 25.82 -9.68 8.29
CA LEU A 44 25.12 -9.87 7.01
C LEU A 44 25.32 -8.64 6.14
N GLY A 45 25.69 -8.80 4.87
CA GLY A 45 25.80 -7.66 3.95
C GLY A 45 24.43 -7.14 3.49
N ARG A 46 24.33 -5.83 3.21
CA ARG A 46 23.07 -5.18 2.78
C ARG A 46 22.44 -5.80 1.52
N THR A 47 23.25 -6.24 0.56
CA THR A 47 22.75 -6.89 -0.67
C THR A 47 22.08 -8.22 -0.35
N VAL A 48 22.75 -9.07 0.45
CA VAL A 48 22.19 -10.35 0.89
C VAL A 48 20.93 -10.12 1.71
N PHE A 49 20.94 -9.14 2.62
CA PHE A 49 19.75 -8.72 3.37
C PHE A 49 18.57 -8.35 2.44
N ALA A 50 18.83 -7.60 1.37
CA ALA A 50 17.81 -7.22 0.41
C ALA A 50 17.24 -8.43 -0.36
N ASP A 51 18.08 -9.44 -0.63
CA ASP A 51 17.73 -10.65 -1.39
C ASP A 51 16.98 -11.69 -0.55
N VAL A 52 17.29 -11.80 0.74
CA VAL A 52 16.56 -12.70 1.66
C VAL A 52 15.17 -12.18 2.04
N ARG A 53 14.83 -10.96 1.63
CA ARG A 53 13.49 -10.41 1.79
C ARG A 53 12.45 -11.35 1.16
N PRO A 54 11.37 -11.71 1.89
CA PRO A 54 10.31 -12.52 1.30
C PRO A 54 9.74 -11.88 0.03
N LYS A 55 9.54 -12.67 -1.02
CA LYS A 55 9.11 -12.17 -2.35
C LYS A 55 7.76 -11.44 -2.34
N TYR A 56 6.91 -11.73 -1.36
CA TYR A 56 5.63 -11.04 -1.18
C TYR A 56 5.74 -9.68 -0.47
N VAL A 57 6.95 -9.30 -0.02
CA VAL A 57 7.26 -7.98 0.54
C VAL A 57 7.83 -7.10 -0.58
N VAL A 58 7.06 -6.09 -0.96
CA VAL A 58 7.38 -5.14 -2.04
C VAL A 58 7.89 -3.82 -1.48
N VAL A 59 8.92 -3.26 -2.12
CA VAL A 59 9.47 -1.96 -1.73
C VAL A 59 8.54 -0.83 -2.15
N LYS A 60 8.41 0.22 -1.33
CA LYS A 60 7.55 1.37 -1.64
C LYS A 60 7.83 2.01 -3.01
N SER A 61 9.10 2.03 -3.45
CA SER A 61 9.51 2.54 -4.77
C SER A 61 8.95 1.76 -5.96
N SER A 62 8.49 0.52 -5.74
CA SER A 62 7.83 -0.27 -6.78
C SER A 62 6.37 0.15 -7.02
N MET A 63 5.81 1.02 -6.17
CA MET A 63 4.46 1.55 -6.34
C MET A 63 4.48 2.88 -7.09
N ALA A 64 3.47 3.10 -7.93
CA ALA A 64 3.28 4.38 -8.59
C ALA A 64 3.07 5.49 -7.53
N HIS A 65 4.05 6.36 -7.38
CA HIS A 65 4.16 7.39 -6.32
C HIS A 65 3.06 8.47 -6.32
N ARG A 66 2.00 8.35 -7.12
CA ARG A 66 1.05 9.45 -7.36
C ARG A 66 -0.19 9.44 -6.47
N VAL A 67 -0.35 8.46 -5.59
CA VAL A 67 -1.53 8.36 -4.70
C VAL A 67 -1.11 8.14 -3.24
N CYS A 68 -1.80 8.84 -2.33
CA CYS A 68 -1.62 8.65 -0.89
C CYS A 68 -2.13 7.27 -0.48
N VAL A 69 -1.28 6.45 0.15
CA VAL A 69 -1.59 5.07 0.56
C VAL A 69 -1.73 4.92 2.07
N CYS A 70 -1.88 6.02 2.82
CA CYS A 70 -2.08 5.95 4.26
C CYS A 70 -3.41 5.27 4.60
N ILE A 71 -3.51 4.71 5.80
CA ILE A 71 -4.71 3.97 6.23
C ILE A 71 -5.97 4.83 6.16
N TYR A 72 -5.86 6.14 6.42
CA TYR A 72 -7.00 7.06 6.43
C TYR A 72 -7.58 7.26 5.03
N HIS A 73 -6.74 7.59 4.05
CA HIS A 73 -7.17 7.76 2.66
C HIS A 73 -7.59 6.44 2.02
N GLU A 74 -6.86 5.35 2.28
CA GLU A 74 -7.18 4.03 1.72
C GLU A 74 -8.52 3.51 2.23
N ASN A 75 -8.76 3.56 3.55
CA ASN A 75 -9.98 3.00 4.12
C ASN A 75 -11.22 3.75 3.63
N VAL A 76 -11.15 5.08 3.52
CA VAL A 76 -12.27 5.87 2.99
C VAL A 76 -12.52 5.54 1.53
N ASN A 77 -11.48 5.47 0.69
CA ASN A 77 -11.63 5.05 -0.71
C ASN A 77 -12.24 3.63 -0.83
N LEU A 78 -11.88 2.69 0.05
CA LEU A 78 -12.48 1.36 0.07
C LEU A 78 -13.98 1.40 0.40
N LEU A 79 -14.38 2.23 1.37
CA LEU A 79 -15.80 2.42 1.72
C LEU A 79 -16.58 3.07 0.57
N LEU A 80 -16.05 4.12 -0.04
CA LEU A 80 -16.64 4.81 -1.19
C LEU A 80 -16.83 3.85 -2.39
N ASN A 81 -15.82 3.05 -2.70
CA ASN A 81 -15.90 2.00 -3.73
C ASN A 81 -17.00 0.96 -3.44
N SER A 82 -17.26 0.65 -2.17
CA SER A 82 -18.36 -0.24 -1.79
C SER A 82 -19.72 0.45 -1.97
N LEU A 83 -19.84 1.72 -1.58
CA LEU A 83 -21.05 2.53 -1.70
C LEU A 83 -21.45 2.81 -3.14
N CYS A 84 -20.48 2.97 -4.05
CA CYS A 84 -20.67 3.12 -5.50
C CYS A 84 -21.55 2.02 -6.13
N LYS A 85 -21.66 0.85 -5.50
CA LYS A 85 -22.52 -0.25 -5.98
C LYS A 85 -24.00 -0.05 -5.65
N HIS A 86 -24.30 0.87 -4.75
CA HIS A 86 -25.64 1.07 -4.19
C HIS A 86 -26.17 2.50 -4.39
N VAL A 87 -25.30 3.43 -4.76
CA VAL A 87 -25.66 4.82 -5.05
C VAL A 87 -25.50 5.06 -6.55
N ASN A 88 -26.54 5.59 -7.20
CA ASN A 88 -26.47 5.98 -8.60
C ASN A 88 -25.67 7.28 -8.75
N GLY A 89 -24.72 7.28 -9.68
CA GLY A 89 -23.83 8.42 -9.96
C GLY A 89 -22.40 8.14 -9.54
N SER A 90 -21.43 8.69 -10.29
CA SER A 90 -19.99 8.50 -10.06
C SER A 90 -19.45 9.26 -8.85
N VAL A 91 -20.31 9.78 -7.97
CA VAL A 91 -19.92 10.66 -6.85
C VAL A 91 -19.01 9.94 -5.84
N CYS A 92 -19.17 8.62 -5.69
CA CYS A 92 -18.40 7.82 -4.74
C CYS A 92 -17.17 7.12 -5.39
N SER A 93 -16.70 7.57 -6.56
CA SER A 93 -15.58 6.92 -7.27
C SER A 93 -14.25 7.03 -6.52
N ASP A 94 -14.04 8.16 -5.87
CA ASP A 94 -12.82 8.50 -5.16
C ASP A 94 -13.10 9.61 -4.15
N LEU A 95 -12.19 9.77 -3.19
CA LEU A 95 -12.36 10.76 -2.13
C LEU A 95 -12.52 12.19 -2.65
N HIS A 96 -11.79 12.57 -3.70
CA HIS A 96 -11.84 13.94 -4.21
C HIS A 96 -13.22 14.25 -4.78
N SER A 97 -13.72 13.41 -5.69
CA SER A 97 -15.06 13.53 -6.27
C SER A 97 -16.15 13.54 -5.20
N PHE A 98 -16.02 12.69 -4.18
CA PHE A 98 -16.98 12.62 -3.08
C PHE A 98 -16.98 13.90 -2.23
N THR A 99 -15.80 14.40 -1.84
CA THR A 99 -15.70 15.65 -1.07
C THR A 99 -16.23 16.85 -1.84
N SER A 100 -15.92 16.95 -3.13
CA SER A 100 -16.39 18.06 -3.99
C SER A 100 -17.91 18.09 -4.11
N ALA A 101 -18.59 16.94 -4.02
CA ALA A 101 -20.06 16.89 -4.05
C ALA A 101 -20.74 17.21 -2.71
N LEU A 102 -20.00 17.16 -1.59
CA LEU A 102 -20.53 17.44 -0.25
C LEU A 102 -20.34 18.89 0.19
N VAL A 103 -19.29 19.54 -0.30
CA VAL A 103 -19.01 20.94 0.04
C VAL A 103 -19.83 21.88 -0.83
N CYS A 104 -20.20 23.04 -0.30
CA CYS A 104 -20.78 24.11 -1.11
C CYS A 104 -19.76 24.56 -2.16
N ASP A 105 -20.25 24.86 -3.36
CA ASP A 105 -19.42 25.35 -4.47
C ASP A 105 -18.68 26.62 -4.03
N GLU A 106 -17.35 26.64 -4.15
CA GLU A 106 -16.53 27.84 -3.84
C GLU A 106 -16.88 29.02 -4.76
N SER A 107 -17.62 28.75 -5.84
CA SER A 107 -18.17 29.73 -6.76
C SER A 107 -19.48 30.40 -6.29
N ASN A 108 -20.09 29.94 -5.18
CA ASN A 108 -21.30 30.52 -4.57
C ASN A 108 -20.99 31.50 -3.42
N TYR A 109 -19.95 32.32 -3.55
CA TYR A 109 -19.82 33.52 -2.71
C TYR A 109 -20.61 34.67 -3.35
N ASP A 110 -21.90 34.78 -2.99
CA ASP A 110 -22.68 36.02 -3.05
C ASP A 110 -22.62 36.75 -1.69
#